data_AF-A0A143B8U2-F1
#
_entry.id   AF-A0A143B8U2-F1
#
_cell.length_a   1.000
_cell.length_b   1.000
_cell.length_c   1.000
_cell.angle_alpha   90.00
_cell.angle_beta   90.00
_cell.angle_gamma   90.00
#
_symmetry.space_group_name_H-M   'P 1'
#
loop_
_entity.id
_entity.type
_entity.pdbx_description
1 polymer ?
#
loop_
_entity_poly.entity_id
_entity_poly.type
_entity_poly.pdbx_seq_one_letter_code
_entity_poly.pdbx_strand_id
1 'polypeptide(L)'
;MNRLILLFPLFVLFSAIAVASPATDPGELARDYRLLRHELRLAGENPLYFVFDLPQQTVSFRAKGLSVVFLPVAGWGRWGPRTADRIAILTGKESLSAPQRTRIRVAPVAETPALTEAGNLDALELDDMPLRYRLILDDGTVIRVIPVQTGIFARILAGMRWLAWYLSRPLISDWNFLRGKTYTELVLALQPDDARLLYWSFTAGGRCLLRWPAP
;
A
#
# COMPACT_ATOMS: atom_id res chain seq x y z
N MET A 1 -50.27 10.08 -51.09
CA MET A 1 -49.65 8.83 -50.57
C MET A 1 -48.15 8.99 -50.70
N ASN A 2 -47.42 9.18 -49.58
CA ASN A 2 -45.95 8.97 -49.39
C ASN A 2 -45.46 9.72 -48.14
N ARG A 3 -45.90 9.27 -46.95
CA ARG A 3 -45.35 9.70 -45.65
C ARG A 3 -44.95 8.53 -44.75
N LEU A 4 -44.72 7.34 -45.32
CA LEU A 4 -44.52 6.11 -44.57
C LEU A 4 -43.25 5.33 -44.99
N ILE A 5 -42.11 6.00 -45.18
CA ILE A 5 -40.83 5.31 -45.47
C ILE A 5 -39.65 5.88 -44.65
N LEU A 6 -39.87 6.90 -43.81
CA LEU A 6 -38.80 7.60 -43.08
C LEU A 6 -38.75 7.31 -41.56
N LEU A 7 -39.34 6.20 -41.11
CA LEU A 7 -39.30 5.79 -39.69
C LEU A 7 -38.65 4.42 -39.45
N PHE A 8 -38.14 3.76 -40.50
CA PHE A 8 -37.49 2.45 -40.36
C PHE A 8 -35.97 2.49 -40.10
N PRO A 9 -35.16 3.44 -40.60
CA PRO A 9 -33.72 3.41 -40.33
C PRO A 9 -33.34 3.92 -38.93
N LEU A 10 -34.25 4.61 -38.22
CA LEU A 10 -33.98 5.13 -36.88
C LEU A 10 -34.16 4.06 -35.78
N PHE A 11 -34.99 3.05 -36.01
CA PHE A 11 -35.25 1.99 -35.02
C PHE A 11 -34.14 0.93 -34.99
N VAL A 12 -33.48 0.69 -36.13
CA VAL A 12 -32.35 -0.26 -36.22
C VAL A 12 -31.06 0.31 -35.61
N LEU A 13 -30.90 1.64 -35.58
CA LEU A 13 -29.73 2.27 -34.97
C LEU A 13 -29.76 2.30 -33.43
N PHE A 14 -30.94 2.17 -32.81
CA PHE A 14 -31.08 2.14 -31.35
C PHE A 14 -30.93 0.72 -30.75
N SER A 15 -30.98 -0.33 -31.56
CA SER A 15 -30.98 -1.71 -31.08
C SER A 15 -29.59 -2.35 -30.97
N ALA A 16 -28.51 -1.64 -31.35
CA ALA A 16 -27.15 -2.19 -31.41
C ALA A 16 -26.24 -1.77 -30.24
N ILE A 17 -26.74 -1.02 -29.26
CA ILE A 17 -26.01 -0.77 -28.01
C ILE A 17 -26.48 -1.79 -26.96
N ALA A 18 -26.27 -3.07 -27.25
CA ALA A 18 -26.21 -4.06 -26.21
C ALA A 18 -24.89 -3.80 -25.46
N VAL A 19 -24.95 -2.97 -24.42
CA VAL A 19 -23.88 -2.93 -23.42
C VAL A 19 -23.86 -4.33 -22.81
N ALA A 20 -22.98 -5.18 -23.33
CA ALA A 20 -22.63 -6.42 -22.67
C ALA A 20 -22.01 -6.01 -21.32
N SER A 21 -22.82 -6.03 -20.26
CA SER A 21 -22.27 -6.02 -18.91
C SER A 21 -21.34 -7.22 -18.84
N PRO A 22 -20.05 -7.05 -18.50
CA PRO A 22 -19.19 -8.19 -18.29
C PRO A 22 -19.84 -9.04 -17.20
N ALA A 23 -20.16 -10.29 -17.53
CA ALA A 23 -20.69 -11.22 -16.55
C ALA A 23 -19.67 -11.33 -15.42
N THR A 24 -19.97 -10.74 -14.27
CA THR A 24 -19.09 -10.78 -13.09
C THR A 24 -18.88 -12.24 -12.70
N ASP A 25 -17.64 -12.70 -12.70
CA ASP A 25 -17.30 -14.08 -12.31
C ASP A 25 -17.80 -14.33 -10.87
N PRO A 26 -18.62 -15.37 -10.62
CA PRO A 26 -19.05 -15.74 -9.27
C PRO A 26 -17.89 -15.88 -8.28
N GLY A 27 -16.70 -16.29 -8.75
CA GLY A 27 -15.49 -16.39 -7.95
C GLY A 27 -14.91 -15.03 -7.53
N GLU A 28 -14.97 -14.03 -8.40
CA GLU A 28 -14.63 -12.63 -8.08
C GLU A 28 -15.60 -12.04 -7.05
N LEU A 29 -16.90 -12.20 -7.26
CA LEU A 29 -17.91 -11.67 -6.33
C LEU A 29 -17.76 -12.26 -4.91
N ALA A 30 -17.52 -13.57 -4.81
CA ALA A 30 -17.30 -14.22 -3.53
C ALA A 30 -16.02 -13.72 -2.81
N ARG A 31 -14.99 -13.33 -3.57
CA ARG A 31 -13.75 -12.72 -3.03
C ARG A 31 -14.00 -11.32 -2.51
N ASP A 32 -14.64 -10.48 -3.32
CA ASP A 32 -14.96 -9.10 -2.95
C ASP A 32 -15.84 -9.06 -1.70
N TYR A 33 -16.80 -9.98 -1.61
CA TYR A 33 -17.63 -10.14 -0.41
C TYR A 33 -16.82 -10.46 0.85
N ARG A 34 -15.83 -11.35 0.75
CA ARG A 34 -14.94 -11.67 1.90
C ARG A 34 -14.08 -10.48 2.29
N LEU A 35 -13.46 -9.81 1.32
CA LEU A 35 -12.64 -8.61 1.57
C LEU A 35 -13.46 -7.50 2.21
N LEU A 36 -14.68 -7.26 1.73
CA LEU A 36 -15.59 -6.26 2.27
C LEU A 36 -16.01 -6.60 3.71
N ARG A 37 -16.27 -7.86 4.03
CA ARG A 37 -16.54 -8.28 5.42
C ARG A 37 -15.34 -8.02 6.34
N HIS A 38 -14.12 -8.28 5.86
CA HIS A 38 -12.90 -7.98 6.62
C HIS A 38 -12.72 -6.48 6.85
N GLU A 39 -12.97 -5.67 5.83
CA GLU A 39 -12.93 -4.21 5.96
C GLU A 39 -14.00 -3.67 6.91
N LEU A 40 -15.24 -4.17 6.83
CA LEU A 40 -16.31 -3.77 7.73
C LEU A 40 -15.96 -4.07 9.20
N ARG A 41 -15.34 -5.24 9.45
CA ARG A 41 -14.84 -5.59 10.78
C ARG A 41 -13.74 -4.62 11.23
N LEU A 42 -12.79 -4.29 10.35
CA LEU A 42 -11.74 -3.31 10.66
C LEU A 42 -12.31 -1.93 10.99
N ALA A 43 -13.28 -1.47 10.22
CA ALA A 43 -13.95 -0.18 10.43
C ALA A 43 -14.70 -0.11 11.77
N GLY A 44 -15.22 -1.24 12.25
CA GLY A 44 -15.87 -1.34 13.56
C GLY A 44 -14.89 -1.43 14.72
N GLU A 45 -13.82 -2.24 14.60
CA GLU A 45 -12.91 -2.54 15.71
C GLU A 45 -11.75 -1.56 15.85
N ASN A 46 -11.28 -0.95 14.75
CA ASN A 46 -10.04 -0.17 14.74
C ASN A 46 -10.31 1.25 14.25
N PRO A 47 -9.88 2.27 15.01
CA PRO A 47 -10.06 3.65 14.61
C PRO A 47 -9.23 4.03 13.39
N LEU A 48 -8.12 3.32 13.13
CA LEU A 48 -7.23 3.55 11.99
C LEU A 48 -6.72 2.21 11.43
N TYR A 49 -6.84 2.03 10.11
CA TYR A 49 -6.29 0.88 9.39
C TYR A 49 -5.88 1.28 7.96
N PHE A 50 -5.09 0.43 7.32
CA PHE A 50 -4.55 0.70 5.98
C PHE A 50 -5.12 -0.28 4.97
N VAL A 51 -5.44 0.20 3.76
CA VAL A 51 -5.86 -0.67 2.66
C VAL A 51 -4.91 -0.46 1.50
N PHE A 52 -4.18 -1.52 1.15
CA PHE A 52 -3.33 -1.56 -0.03
C PHE A 52 -4.14 -2.12 -1.19
N ASP A 53 -4.68 -1.23 -2.02
CA ASP A 53 -5.45 -1.58 -3.20
C ASP A 53 -4.52 -1.67 -4.42
N LEU A 54 -4.03 -2.88 -4.70
CA LEU A 54 -3.12 -3.11 -5.83
C LEU A 54 -3.80 -2.99 -7.21
N PRO A 55 -5.07 -3.41 -7.40
CA PRO A 55 -5.82 -3.12 -8.63
C PRO A 55 -5.92 -1.63 -8.94
N GLN A 56 -6.26 -0.83 -7.93
CA GLN A 56 -6.38 0.63 -8.07
C GLN A 56 -5.06 1.38 -7.87
N GLN A 57 -3.96 0.64 -7.66
CA GLN A 57 -2.63 1.18 -7.40
C GLN A 57 -2.64 2.30 -6.35
N THR A 58 -3.31 2.07 -5.21
CA THR A 58 -3.49 3.09 -4.19
C THR A 58 -3.35 2.48 -2.79
N VAL A 59 -2.64 3.17 -1.89
CA VAL A 59 -2.69 2.87 -0.45
C VAL A 59 -3.57 3.90 0.23
N SER A 60 -4.64 3.47 0.91
CA SER A 60 -5.56 4.37 1.60
C SER A 60 -5.49 4.22 3.11
N PHE A 61 -5.53 5.36 3.81
CA PHE A 61 -5.57 5.42 5.27
C PHE A 61 -7.03 5.56 5.63
N ARG A 62 -7.55 4.58 6.36
CA ARG A 62 -8.96 4.47 6.66
C ARG A 62 -9.19 4.72 8.14
N ALA A 63 -10.10 5.63 8.46
CA ALA A 63 -10.58 5.85 9.81
C ALA A 63 -12.07 5.50 9.90
N LYS A 64 -12.42 4.48 10.68
CA LYS A 64 -13.81 3.99 10.81
C LYS A 64 -14.55 3.79 9.47
N GLY A 65 -13.85 3.29 8.46
CA GLY A 65 -14.41 3.05 7.11
C GLY A 65 -14.18 4.18 6.10
N LEU A 66 -13.88 5.40 6.56
CA LEU A 66 -13.68 6.56 5.70
C LEU A 66 -12.22 6.68 5.26
N SER A 67 -11.99 6.87 3.96
CA SER A 67 -10.66 7.24 3.47
C SER A 67 -10.32 8.66 3.88
N VAL A 68 -9.23 8.81 4.63
CA VAL A 68 -8.70 10.11 5.05
C VAL A 68 -7.57 10.56 4.14
N VAL A 69 -6.70 9.62 3.74
CA VAL A 69 -5.54 9.89 2.87
C VAL A 69 -5.45 8.81 1.80
N PHE A 70 -5.07 9.20 0.59
CA PHE A 70 -4.79 8.31 -0.52
C PHE A 70 -3.37 8.55 -1.01
N LEU A 71 -2.58 7.47 -1.07
CA LEU A 71 -1.22 7.48 -1.59
C LEU A 71 -1.19 6.74 -2.92
N PRO A 72 -0.99 7.45 -4.04
CA PRO A 72 -0.85 6.82 -5.35
C PRO A 72 0.39 5.92 -5.41
N VAL A 73 0.20 4.68 -5.84
CA VAL A 73 1.28 3.71 -6.10
C VAL A 73 1.67 3.83 -7.57
N ALA A 74 2.85 4.33 -7.85
CA ALA A 74 3.34 4.46 -9.23
C ALA A 74 3.61 3.11 -9.90
N GLY A 75 3.83 2.06 -9.10
CA GLY A 75 3.98 0.70 -9.60
C GLY A 75 4.16 -0.29 -8.46
N TRP A 76 3.83 -1.53 -8.71
CA TRP A 76 4.03 -2.61 -7.75
C TRP A 76 4.51 -3.88 -8.43
N GLY A 77 5.14 -4.75 -7.65
CA GLY A 77 5.56 -6.07 -8.09
C GLY A 77 5.42 -7.07 -6.96
N ARG A 78 5.28 -8.35 -7.29
CA ARG A 78 5.18 -9.42 -6.29
C ARG A 78 6.22 -10.49 -6.57
N TRP A 79 6.80 -11.02 -5.51
CA TRP A 79 7.50 -12.30 -5.50
C TRP A 79 6.82 -13.26 -4.53
N GLY A 80 6.75 -14.53 -4.90
CA GLY A 80 6.09 -15.56 -4.09
C GLY A 80 4.57 -15.64 -4.29
N PRO A 81 3.90 -16.52 -3.54
CA PRO A 81 2.46 -16.77 -3.68
C PRO A 81 1.63 -15.57 -3.20
N ARG A 82 0.40 -15.48 -3.72
CA ARG A 82 -0.59 -14.54 -3.18
C ARG A 82 -0.91 -14.89 -1.74
N THR A 83 -0.98 -13.90 -0.87
CA THR A 83 -1.38 -14.09 0.52
C THR A 83 -2.90 -14.21 0.64
N ALA A 84 -3.36 -14.89 1.69
CA ALA A 84 -4.79 -15.07 1.92
C ALA A 84 -5.50 -13.72 2.11
N ASP A 85 -6.77 -13.66 1.69
CA ASP A 85 -7.63 -12.48 1.86
C ASP A 85 -8.02 -12.34 3.33
N ARG A 86 -7.10 -11.83 4.16
CA ARG A 86 -7.26 -11.65 5.62
C ARG A 86 -6.79 -10.28 6.06
N ILE A 87 -7.12 -9.95 7.30
CA ILE A 87 -6.54 -8.81 8.01
C ILE A 87 -5.11 -9.19 8.40
N ALA A 88 -4.14 -8.39 7.97
CA ALA A 88 -2.74 -8.52 8.36
C ALA A 88 -2.38 -7.47 9.41
N ILE A 89 -1.37 -7.77 10.22
CA ILE A 89 -0.88 -6.89 11.29
C ILE A 89 0.58 -6.58 11.04
N LEU A 90 0.94 -5.29 11.10
CA LEU A 90 2.33 -4.88 11.01
C LEU A 90 3.08 -5.29 12.28
N THR A 91 3.97 -6.25 12.16
CA THR A 91 4.80 -6.71 13.28
C THR A 91 5.98 -5.77 13.49
N GLY A 92 6.60 -5.29 12.41
CA GLY A 92 7.77 -4.44 12.50
C GLY A 92 8.15 -3.74 11.21
N LYS A 93 9.13 -2.84 11.33
CA LYS A 93 9.72 -2.09 10.22
C LYS A 93 11.23 -2.26 10.23
N GLU A 94 11.80 -2.43 9.05
CA GLU A 94 13.24 -2.42 8.85
C GLU A 94 13.60 -1.29 7.88
N SER A 95 14.56 -0.46 8.25
CA SER A 95 15.16 0.53 7.35
C SER A 95 16.65 0.61 7.60
N LEU A 96 17.40 0.94 6.56
CA LEU A 96 18.83 1.25 6.67
C LEU A 96 19.06 2.59 7.39
N SER A 97 18.07 3.48 7.38
CA SER A 97 18.18 4.87 7.84
C SER A 97 16.99 5.21 8.73
N ALA A 98 16.79 4.44 9.80
CA ALA A 98 15.69 4.70 10.72
C ALA A 98 16.00 5.92 11.61
N PRO A 99 15.07 6.88 11.77
CA PRO A 99 15.29 8.06 12.61
C PRO A 99 15.36 7.66 14.09
N GLN A 100 16.34 8.21 14.83
CA GLN A 100 16.49 7.97 16.26
C GLN A 100 15.73 9.02 17.05
N ARG A 101 14.85 8.59 17.96
CA ARG A 101 14.18 9.51 18.89
C ARG A 101 15.10 9.83 20.05
N THR A 102 15.57 11.06 20.13
CA THR A 102 16.26 11.56 21.32
C THR A 102 15.26 11.59 22.49
N ARG A 103 15.55 10.88 23.59
CA ARG A 103 14.67 10.87 24.77
C ARG A 103 14.72 12.26 25.43
N ILE A 104 13.64 13.02 25.32
CA ILE A 104 13.46 14.27 26.05
C ILE A 104 13.38 13.92 27.55
N ARG A 105 14.37 14.36 28.34
CA ARG A 105 14.27 14.35 29.80
C ARG A 105 13.50 15.60 30.21
N VAL A 106 12.23 15.44 30.58
CA VAL A 106 11.47 16.52 31.21
C VAL A 106 12.02 16.67 32.63
N ALA A 107 12.66 17.80 32.94
CA ALA A 107 13.09 18.09 34.28
C ALA A 107 11.86 18.30 35.18
N PRO A 108 11.87 17.81 36.44
CA PRO A 108 10.77 18.05 37.37
C PRO A 108 10.68 19.56 37.65
N VAL A 109 9.45 20.09 37.58
CA VAL A 109 9.12 21.50 37.77
C VAL A 109 9.60 21.97 39.14
N ALA A 110 10.69 22.74 39.15
CA ALA A 110 11.04 23.64 40.23
C ALA A 110 10.81 25.07 39.73
N GLU A 111 10.06 25.83 40.51
CA GLU A 111 9.57 27.18 40.23
C GLU A 111 10.70 28.17 39.94
N THR A 112 10.93 28.51 38.67
CA THR A 112 11.39 29.84 38.22
C THR A 112 11.31 29.94 36.69
N PRO A 113 10.63 30.95 36.10
CA PRO A 113 10.61 31.15 34.66
C PRO A 113 11.89 31.89 34.26
N ALA A 114 13.03 31.20 34.28
CA ALA A 114 14.20 31.65 33.55
C ALA A 114 13.99 31.26 32.08
N LEU A 115 13.48 32.22 31.30
CA LEU A 115 13.55 32.23 29.83
C LEU A 115 15.02 32.11 29.44
N THR A 116 15.50 30.88 29.30
CA THR A 116 16.84 30.58 28.84
C THR A 116 16.68 29.59 27.70
N GLU A 117 16.87 30.12 26.49
CA GLU A 117 17.06 29.43 25.23
C GLU A 117 15.92 28.47 24.83
N ALA A 118 15.20 28.86 23.78
CA ALA A 118 14.43 27.94 22.94
C ALA A 118 15.39 26.92 22.30
N GLY A 119 15.91 25.99 23.12
CA GLY A 119 16.77 24.91 22.69
C GLY A 119 15.95 24.00 21.79
N ASN A 120 16.27 24.04 20.49
CA ASN A 120 15.78 23.17 19.43
C ASN A 120 14.95 22.00 19.95
N LEU A 121 13.63 22.19 19.97
CA LEU A 121 12.69 21.08 19.99
C LEU A 121 12.91 20.34 18.68
N ASP A 122 13.81 19.36 18.70
CA ASP A 122 14.07 18.43 17.60
C ASP A 122 12.85 17.50 17.46
N ALA A 123 11.74 18.11 17.05
CA ALA A 123 10.49 17.44 16.78
C ALA A 123 10.67 16.73 15.45
N LEU A 124 10.91 15.42 15.51
CA LEU A 124 11.13 14.55 14.36
C LEU A 124 10.16 14.87 13.21
N GLU A 125 10.68 15.50 12.16
CA GLU A 125 9.90 16.00 11.05
C GLU A 125 9.63 14.86 10.05
N LEU A 126 8.62 15.06 9.19
CA LEU A 126 8.33 14.11 8.12
C LEU A 126 9.51 13.95 7.15
N ASP A 127 10.36 14.98 7.02
CA ASP A 127 11.50 14.99 6.13
C ASP A 127 12.63 14.03 6.53
N ASP A 128 12.74 13.72 7.83
CA ASP A 128 13.72 12.79 8.38
C ASP A 128 13.32 11.32 8.18
N MET A 129 12.15 11.07 7.60
CA MET A 129 11.67 9.71 7.37
C MET A 129 12.42 9.00 6.23
N PRO A 130 12.66 7.68 6.37
CA PRO A 130 13.34 6.91 5.35
C PRO A 130 12.46 6.74 4.11
N LEU A 131 13.09 6.89 2.94
CA LEU A 131 12.46 6.64 1.64
C LEU A 131 12.39 5.15 1.28
N ARG A 132 13.28 4.33 1.86
CA ARG A 132 13.41 2.90 1.58
C ARG A 132 13.34 2.10 2.86
N TYR A 133 12.39 1.18 2.93
CA TYR A 133 12.17 0.35 4.10
C TYR A 133 11.36 -0.90 3.75
N ARG A 134 11.27 -1.81 4.71
CA ARG A 134 10.47 -3.02 4.67
C ARG A 134 9.48 -2.99 5.82
N LEU A 135 8.24 -3.34 5.53
CA LEU A 135 7.17 -3.56 6.49
C LEU A 135 6.95 -5.08 6.58
N ILE A 136 7.01 -5.63 7.79
CA ILE A 136 6.90 -7.06 8.02
C ILE A 136 5.54 -7.34 8.64
N LEU A 137 4.72 -8.10 7.92
CA LEU A 137 3.41 -8.53 8.37
C LEU A 137 3.50 -9.83 9.19
N ASP A 138 2.48 -10.04 10.02
CA ASP A 138 2.32 -11.21 10.90
C ASP A 138 2.22 -12.55 10.15
N ASP A 139 1.78 -12.53 8.90
CA ASP A 139 1.71 -13.70 8.02
C ASP A 139 3.02 -14.01 7.28
N GLY A 140 4.10 -13.26 7.57
CA GLY A 140 5.40 -13.39 6.92
C GLY A 140 5.52 -12.60 5.61
N THR A 141 4.48 -11.89 5.18
CA THR A 141 4.54 -11.01 4.02
C THR A 141 5.44 -9.81 4.28
N VAL A 142 6.33 -9.52 3.34
CA VAL A 142 7.22 -8.36 3.40
C VAL A 142 6.79 -7.34 2.36
N ILE A 143 6.34 -6.16 2.80
CA ILE A 143 6.07 -5.04 1.90
C ILE A 143 7.31 -4.16 1.85
N ARG A 144 8.02 -4.18 0.71
CA ARG A 144 9.16 -3.31 0.45
C ARG A 144 8.68 -2.02 -0.22
N VAL A 145 8.93 -0.90 0.43
CA VAL A 145 8.65 0.43 -0.13
C VAL A 145 9.92 1.01 -0.72
N ILE A 146 9.81 1.53 -1.94
CA ILE A 146 10.88 2.19 -2.68
C ILE A 146 10.36 3.50 -3.27
N PRO A 147 11.20 4.55 -3.36
CA PRO A 147 10.80 5.76 -4.04
C PRO A 147 10.79 5.55 -5.56
N VAL A 148 9.89 6.24 -6.24
CA VAL A 148 9.94 6.44 -7.69
C VAL A 148 11.23 7.19 -8.00
N GLN A 149 12.00 6.68 -8.95
CA GLN A 149 13.21 7.35 -9.39
C GLN A 149 12.91 8.13 -10.67
N THR A 150 13.15 9.43 -10.65
CA THR A 150 13.01 10.32 -11.81
C THR A 150 14.38 10.51 -12.48
N GLY A 151 14.41 10.50 -13.82
CA GLY A 151 15.63 10.72 -14.62
C GLY A 151 16.09 9.54 -15.48
N ILE A 152 17.07 9.77 -16.35
CA ILE A 152 17.57 8.78 -17.32
C ILE A 152 18.47 7.74 -16.63
N PHE A 153 19.37 8.17 -15.75
CA PHE A 153 20.19 7.28 -14.91
C PHE A 153 19.33 6.39 -14.01
N ALA A 154 18.23 6.92 -13.50
CA ALA A 154 17.24 6.17 -12.73
C ALA A 154 16.62 5.01 -13.53
N ARG A 155 16.38 5.18 -14.84
CA ARG A 155 15.85 4.11 -15.71
C ARG A 155 16.87 2.99 -15.91
N ILE A 156 18.15 3.32 -16.06
CA ILE A 156 19.25 2.35 -16.20
C ILE A 156 19.41 1.56 -14.89
N LEU A 157 19.47 2.26 -13.76
CA LEU A 157 19.55 1.63 -12.44
C LEU A 157 18.31 0.76 -12.15
N ALA A 158 17.12 1.19 -12.59
CA ALA A 158 15.90 0.40 -12.47
C ALA A 158 16.00 -0.91 -13.27
N GLY A 159 16.56 -0.88 -14.48
CA GLY A 159 16.80 -2.07 -15.30
C GLY A 159 17.80 -3.05 -14.67
N MET A 160 18.96 -2.56 -14.21
CA MET A 160 19.94 -3.41 -13.50
C MET A 160 19.37 -3.98 -12.21
N ARG A 161 18.58 -3.19 -11.47
CA ARG A 161 17.91 -3.64 -10.25
C ARG A 161 16.83 -4.68 -10.55
N TRP A 162 16.12 -4.58 -11.68
CA TRP A 162 15.17 -5.60 -12.12
C TRP A 162 15.88 -6.92 -12.41
N LEU A 163 17.04 -6.88 -13.07
CA LEU A 163 17.85 -8.07 -13.31
C LEU A 163 18.39 -8.67 -12.01
N ALA A 164 18.97 -7.85 -11.12
CA ALA A 164 19.44 -8.30 -9.81
C ALA A 164 18.30 -8.85 -8.94
N TRP A 165 17.10 -8.27 -9.06
CA TRP A 165 15.88 -8.81 -8.43
C TRP A 165 15.58 -10.21 -8.96
N TYR A 166 15.54 -10.41 -10.27
CA TYR A 166 15.23 -11.71 -10.85
C TYR A 166 16.26 -12.80 -10.47
N LEU A 167 17.54 -12.44 -10.34
CA LEU A 167 18.60 -13.38 -9.96
C LEU A 167 18.65 -13.68 -8.45
N SER A 168 18.47 -12.68 -7.58
CA SER A 168 18.62 -12.87 -6.13
C SER A 168 17.40 -13.52 -5.47
N ARG A 169 16.22 -13.36 -6.07
CA ARG A 169 14.95 -13.85 -5.51
C ARG A 169 14.79 -15.36 -5.45
N PRO A 170 15.16 -16.16 -6.47
CA PRO A 170 15.13 -17.62 -6.33
C PRO A 170 16.02 -18.07 -5.17
N LEU A 171 17.24 -17.55 -5.05
CA LEU A 171 18.17 -17.88 -3.95
C LEU A 171 17.56 -17.57 -2.56
N ILE A 172 16.91 -16.43 -2.40
CA ILE A 172 16.25 -16.05 -1.13
C ILE A 172 15.01 -16.91 -0.88
N SER A 173 14.25 -17.23 -1.92
CA SER A 173 13.05 -18.07 -1.84
C SER A 173 13.41 -19.49 -1.42
N ASP A 174 14.41 -20.07 -2.07
CA ASP A 174 14.92 -21.41 -1.77
C ASP A 174 15.45 -21.46 -0.34
N TRP A 175 16.21 -20.44 0.09
CA TRP A 175 16.69 -20.34 1.46
C TRP A 175 15.57 -20.25 2.51
N ASN A 176 14.48 -19.53 2.21
CA ASN A 176 13.32 -19.46 3.11
C ASN A 176 12.47 -20.74 3.08
N PHE A 177 12.37 -21.40 1.93
CA PHE A 177 11.73 -22.70 1.80
C PHE A 177 12.47 -23.76 2.64
N LEU A 178 13.81 -23.76 2.61
CA LEU A 178 14.63 -24.59 3.49
C LEU A 178 14.42 -24.29 4.98
N ARG A 179 14.02 -23.06 5.34
CA ARG A 179 13.65 -22.67 6.71
C ARG A 179 12.17 -22.92 7.05
N GLY A 180 11.40 -23.53 6.14
CA GLY A 180 9.99 -23.83 6.33
C GLY A 180 9.07 -22.61 6.38
N LYS A 181 9.51 -21.45 5.87
CA LYS A 181 8.73 -20.20 5.91
C LYS A 181 8.22 -19.83 4.52
N THR A 182 6.94 -19.51 4.41
CA THR A 182 6.35 -18.94 3.20
C THR A 182 6.84 -17.50 3.03
N TYR A 183 7.54 -17.22 1.93
CA TYR A 183 8.07 -15.89 1.62
C TYR A 183 7.25 -15.24 0.50
N THR A 184 6.44 -14.25 0.86
CA THR A 184 5.78 -13.36 -0.10
C THR A 184 6.34 -11.96 0.08
N GLU A 185 6.80 -11.36 -1.01
CA GLU A 185 7.27 -9.98 -1.00
C GLU A 185 6.49 -9.14 -2.00
N LEU A 186 5.97 -8.02 -1.51
CA LEU A 186 5.28 -7.01 -2.28
C LEU A 186 6.18 -5.78 -2.38
N VAL A 187 6.55 -5.38 -3.58
CA VAL A 187 7.30 -4.13 -3.83
C VAL A 187 6.32 -3.04 -4.20
N LEU A 188 6.39 -1.90 -3.53
CA LEU A 188 5.59 -0.72 -3.82
C LEU A 188 6.53 0.45 -4.19
N ALA A 189 6.28 1.06 -5.34
CA ALA A 189 6.92 2.30 -5.76
C ALA A 189 5.98 3.48 -5.43
N LEU A 190 6.42 4.34 -4.53
CA LEU A 190 5.69 5.54 -4.07
C LEU A 190 6.48 6.80 -4.39
N GLN A 191 5.82 7.95 -4.47
CA GLN A 191 6.54 9.22 -4.45
C GLN A 191 7.32 9.37 -3.13
N PRO A 192 8.41 10.15 -3.10
CA PRO A 192 9.22 10.32 -1.90
C PRO A 192 8.41 10.75 -0.67
N ASP A 193 7.52 11.73 -0.82
CA ASP A 193 6.70 12.25 0.28
C ASP A 193 5.67 11.22 0.76
N ASP A 194 5.03 10.50 -0.17
CA ASP A 194 4.10 9.42 0.15
C ASP A 194 4.80 8.25 0.86
N ALA A 195 6.04 7.94 0.48
CA ALA A 195 6.84 6.90 1.12
C ALA A 195 7.15 7.27 2.58
N ARG A 196 7.53 8.54 2.82
CA ARG A 196 7.76 9.10 4.17
C ARG A 196 6.49 9.08 4.99
N LEU A 197 5.38 9.52 4.40
CA LEU A 197 4.07 9.57 5.07
C LEU A 197 3.58 8.17 5.46
N LEU A 198 3.73 7.19 4.57
CA LEU A 198 3.41 5.79 4.88
C LEU A 198 4.31 5.25 6.01
N TYR A 199 5.61 5.57 5.99
CA TYR A 199 6.51 5.15 7.05
C TYR A 199 6.11 5.76 8.39
N TRP A 200 5.80 7.05 8.42
CA TRP A 200 5.44 7.76 9.63
C TRP A 200 4.14 7.25 10.24
N SER A 201 3.11 7.12 9.41
CA SER A 201 1.74 6.80 9.85
C SER A 201 1.53 5.34 10.24
N PHE A 202 2.15 4.40 9.53
CA PHE A 202 1.82 2.99 9.71
C PHE A 202 2.64 2.34 10.83
N THR A 203 2.26 2.50 12.09
CA THR A 203 3.04 1.98 13.24
C THR A 203 2.88 0.48 13.48
N ALA A 204 3.84 -0.13 14.19
CA ALA A 204 3.74 -1.53 14.62
C ALA A 204 2.44 -1.77 15.42
N GLY A 205 1.81 -2.93 15.22
CA GLY A 205 0.46 -3.24 15.68
C GLY A 205 -0.65 -2.70 14.78
N GLY A 206 -0.34 -1.84 13.81
CA GLY A 206 -1.30 -1.33 12.83
C GLY A 206 -1.86 -2.47 11.97
N ARG A 207 -3.16 -2.42 11.69
CA ARG A 207 -3.83 -3.42 10.86
C ARG A 207 -3.95 -2.94 9.42
N CYS A 208 -3.81 -3.88 8.48
CA CYS A 208 -4.01 -3.60 7.07
C CYS A 208 -4.75 -4.70 6.33
N LEU A 209 -5.27 -4.33 5.16
CA LEU A 209 -5.86 -5.24 4.18
C LEU A 209 -5.06 -5.14 2.87
N LEU A 210 -4.71 -6.28 2.29
CA LEU A 210 -4.10 -6.37 0.96
C LEU A 210 -5.17 -6.80 -0.03
N ARG A 211 -5.48 -5.96 -1.02
CA ARG A 211 -6.37 -6.32 -2.13
C ARG A 211 -5.54 -6.64 -3.35
N TRP A 212 -5.68 -7.86 -3.84
CA TRP A 212 -4.95 -8.38 -5.00
C TRP A 212 -5.79 -8.23 -6.27
N PRO A 213 -5.17 -8.05 -7.45
CA PRO A 213 -5.88 -8.16 -8.73
C PRO A 213 -6.49 -9.55 -8.93
N ALA A 214 -7.51 -9.58 -9.77
CA ALA A 214 -8.04 -10.82 -10.32
C ALA A 214 -6.90 -11.61 -11.02
N PRO A 215 -6.92 -12.95 -10.94
CA PRO A 215 -5.92 -13.82 -11.54
C PRO A 215 -5.91 -13.74 -13.07
#